data_AF-A0A951LZP7-F1
#
_entry.id   AF-A0A951LZP7-F1
#
_cell.length_a   1.000
_cell.length_b   1.000
_cell.length_c   1.000
_cell.angle_alpha   90.00
_cell.angle_beta   90.00
_cell.angle_gamma   90.00
#
_symmetry.space_group_name_H-M   'P 1'
#
loop_
_entity.id
_entity.type
_entity.pdbx_description
1 polymer ?
#
loop_
_entity_poly.entity_id
_entity_poly.type
_entity_poly.pdbx_seq_one_letter_code
_entity_poly.pdbx_strand_id
1 'polypeptide(L)'
;LGLPHATIVIEVDWSGEQLRVKRELESGWYQWYTMTKPALLTIQSGISQIRYATLKGIMAAKKKEIKEITPASEATARPSHQRIEKIYLPEKTKQTQFLGDGDAKAGAVALAEKLRNEARVI
;
A
#
# COMPACT_ATOMS: atom_id res chain seq x y z
N LEU A 1 -16.29 6.49 -13.64
CA LEU A 1 -15.57 7.59 -14.31
C LEU A 1 -14.97 7.19 -15.66
N GLY A 2 -14.72 5.89 -15.92
CA GLY A 2 -14.22 5.46 -17.24
C GLY A 2 -12.84 6.00 -17.62
N LEU A 3 -12.07 6.46 -16.63
CA LEU A 3 -10.75 7.06 -16.84
C LEU A 3 -9.68 5.98 -16.96
N PRO A 4 -8.63 6.21 -17.77
CA PRO A 4 -7.37 5.48 -17.64
C PRO A 4 -6.90 5.50 -16.19
N HIS A 5 -6.43 4.37 -15.67
CA HIS A 5 -5.98 4.30 -14.29
C HIS A 5 -4.77 3.39 -14.10
N ALA A 6 -3.98 3.70 -13.07
CA ALA A 6 -2.93 2.82 -12.57
C ALA A 6 -2.94 2.78 -11.04
N THR A 7 -2.61 1.62 -10.50
CA THR A 7 -2.50 1.39 -9.06
C THR A 7 -1.05 1.19 -8.66
N ILE A 8 -0.75 1.35 -7.36
CA ILE A 8 0.57 1.05 -6.79
C ILE A 8 1.68 1.84 -7.53
N VAL A 9 1.42 3.12 -7.81
CA VAL A 9 2.33 3.98 -8.57
C VAL A 9 3.41 4.53 -7.64
N ILE A 10 4.67 4.37 -8.06
CA ILE A 10 5.87 4.76 -7.32
C ILE A 10 6.70 5.85 -8.01
N GLU A 11 6.34 6.24 -9.24
CA GLU A 11 6.97 7.33 -9.98
C GLU A 11 5.99 7.86 -11.02
N VAL A 12 6.00 9.19 -11.24
CA VAL A 12 5.13 9.86 -12.21
C VAL A 12 5.92 10.91 -12.97
N ASP A 13 6.09 10.67 -14.26
CA ASP A 13 6.62 11.62 -15.23
C ASP A 13 5.47 12.35 -15.92
N TRP A 14 5.34 13.64 -15.62
CA TRP A 14 4.28 14.49 -16.16
C TRP A 14 4.82 15.34 -17.31
N SER A 15 4.42 15.04 -18.56
CA SER A 15 4.85 15.80 -19.74
C SER A 15 3.73 16.00 -20.76
N GLY A 16 3.55 17.22 -21.26
CA GLY A 16 2.57 17.52 -22.32
C GLY A 16 1.16 17.01 -22.03
N GLU A 17 0.61 16.16 -22.92
CA GLU A 17 -0.72 15.54 -22.78
C GLU A 17 -0.68 14.11 -22.22
N GLN A 18 0.50 13.51 -22.12
CA GLN A 18 0.68 12.14 -21.64
C GLN A 18 1.25 12.10 -20.22
N LEU A 19 1.06 10.98 -19.56
CA LEU A 19 1.59 10.68 -18.25
C LEU A 19 2.31 9.35 -18.36
N ARG A 20 3.58 9.33 -17.98
CA ARG A 20 4.33 8.08 -17.87
C ARG A 20 4.44 7.74 -16.39
N VAL A 21 4.06 6.53 -16.03
CA VAL A 21 4.05 6.08 -14.63
C VAL A 21 4.83 4.79 -14.47
N LYS A 22 5.49 4.67 -13.32
CA LYS A 22 6.15 3.45 -12.88
C LYS A 22 5.30 2.81 -11.77
N ARG A 23 4.94 1.56 -11.97
CA ARG A 23 4.19 0.73 -11.00
C ARG A 23 5.11 -0.36 -10.45
N GLU A 24 4.99 -0.61 -9.15
CA GLU A 24 5.63 -1.75 -8.50
C GLU A 24 4.80 -3.03 -8.66
N LEU A 25 5.49 -4.13 -8.93
CA LEU A 25 4.96 -5.49 -8.98
C LEU A 25 5.68 -6.35 -7.93
N GLU A 26 5.21 -7.57 -7.75
CA GLU A 26 5.82 -8.52 -6.83
C GLU A 26 7.28 -8.82 -7.20
N SER A 27 8.06 -9.25 -6.21
CA SER A 27 9.48 -9.62 -6.38
C SER A 27 10.37 -8.50 -6.92
N GLY A 28 10.02 -7.23 -6.67
CA GLY A 28 10.83 -6.06 -7.04
C GLY A 28 10.79 -5.72 -8.53
N TRP A 29 9.83 -6.27 -9.27
CA TRP A 29 9.62 -5.93 -10.67
C TRP A 29 8.91 -4.58 -10.81
N TYR A 30 9.20 -3.90 -11.91
CA TYR A 30 8.55 -2.63 -12.24
C TYR A 30 7.94 -2.67 -13.62
N GLN A 31 6.81 -1.98 -13.77
CA GLN A 31 6.14 -1.82 -15.04
C GLN A 31 5.94 -0.34 -15.36
N TRP A 32 6.26 0.03 -16.59
CA TRP A 32 6.04 1.38 -17.11
C TRP A 32 4.78 1.42 -17.95
N TYR A 33 3.93 2.41 -17.69
CA TYR A 33 2.74 2.68 -18.50
C TYR A 33 2.78 4.11 -19.03
N THR A 34 2.29 4.28 -20.25
CA THR A 34 1.99 5.58 -20.82
C THR A 34 0.48 5.70 -20.94
N MET A 35 -0.07 6.79 -20.42
CA MET A 35 -1.51 7.04 -20.42
C MET A 35 -1.84 8.48 -20.76
N THR A 36 -2.99 8.69 -21.39
CA THR A 36 -3.51 10.02 -21.74
C THR A 36 -4.25 10.65 -20.57
N LYS A 37 -4.15 11.97 -20.44
CA LYS A 37 -4.91 12.73 -19.44
C LYS A 37 -6.37 12.93 -19.90
N PRO A 38 -7.35 13.01 -18.99
CA PRO A 38 -7.25 12.83 -17.53
C PRO A 38 -7.14 11.35 -17.12
N ALA A 39 -6.38 11.07 -16.05
CA ALA A 39 -6.17 9.73 -15.52
C ALA A 39 -6.30 9.67 -13.99
N LEU A 40 -6.64 8.50 -13.46
CA LEU A 40 -6.76 8.24 -12.01
C LEU A 40 -5.59 7.37 -11.53
N LEU A 41 -4.88 7.83 -10.51
CA LEU A 41 -3.72 7.11 -9.97
C LEU A 41 -3.93 6.82 -8.48
N THR A 42 -3.59 5.61 -8.04
CA THR A 42 -3.35 5.35 -6.61
C THR A 42 -1.85 5.35 -6.35
N ILE A 43 -1.40 6.21 -5.44
CA ILE A 43 0.01 6.40 -5.14
C ILE A 43 0.42 5.49 -4.00
N GLN A 44 1.52 4.75 -4.17
CA GLN A 44 2.11 3.98 -3.10
C GLN A 44 2.84 4.91 -2.11
N SER A 45 2.72 4.61 -0.82
CA SER A 45 3.44 5.33 0.22
C SER A 45 4.95 5.29 -0.05
N GLY A 46 5.60 6.45 0.02
CA GLY A 46 7.04 6.56 -0.21
C GLY A 46 7.45 6.89 -1.65
N ILE A 47 6.50 7.21 -2.55
CA ILE A 47 6.82 7.76 -3.89
C ILE A 47 7.81 8.94 -3.84
N SER A 48 7.74 9.75 -2.79
CA SER A 48 8.65 10.87 -2.56
C SER A 48 8.72 11.21 -1.07
N GLN A 49 9.81 11.86 -0.66
CA GLN A 49 9.96 12.40 0.69
C GLN A 49 9.02 13.60 0.86
N ILE A 50 8.09 13.51 1.80
CA ILE A 50 7.17 14.61 2.10
C ILE A 50 7.97 15.74 2.73
N ARG A 51 7.98 16.90 2.08
CA ARG A 51 8.64 18.10 2.60
C ARG A 51 7.97 18.59 3.89
N TYR A 52 8.76 19.12 4.81
CA TYR A 52 8.23 19.87 5.94
C TYR A 52 7.47 21.11 5.46
N ALA A 53 6.32 21.38 6.07
CA ALA A 53 5.57 22.58 5.81
C ALA A 53 6.26 23.80 6.46
N THR A 54 6.34 24.92 5.76
CA THR A 54 6.83 26.17 6.33
C THR A 54 5.79 26.76 7.28
N LEU A 55 6.22 27.56 8.27
CA LEU A 55 5.30 28.24 9.19
C LEU A 55 4.26 29.10 8.45
N LYS A 56 4.69 29.83 7.40
CA LYS A 56 3.80 30.59 6.52
C LYS A 56 2.78 29.69 5.81
N GLY A 57 3.22 28.53 5.32
CA GLY A 57 2.35 27.53 4.70
C GLY A 57 1.29 26.98 5.65
N ILE A 58 1.68 26.68 6.89
CA ILE A 58 0.76 26.23 7.94
C ILE A 58 -0.27 27.31 8.26
N MET A 59 0.16 28.57 8.45
CA MET A 59 -0.77 29.68 8.72
C MET A 59 -1.72 29.95 7.55
N ALA A 60 -1.24 29.87 6.31
CA ALA A 60 -2.06 30.05 5.11
C ALA A 60 -3.09 28.92 4.96
N ALA A 61 -2.68 27.66 5.17
CA ALA A 61 -3.58 26.52 5.14
C ALA A 61 -4.67 26.62 6.22
N LYS A 62 -4.30 27.04 7.45
CA LYS A 62 -5.26 27.24 8.55
C LYS A 62 -6.31 28.31 8.25
N LYS A 63 -5.97 29.36 7.50
CA LYS A 63 -6.89 30.44 7.12
C LYS A 63 -7.77 30.10 5.92
N LYS A 64 -7.42 29.07 5.15
CA LYS A 64 -8.16 28.70 3.95
C LYS A 64 -9.50 28.08 4.36
N GLU A 65 -10.58 28.59 3.77
CA GLU A 65 -11.91 28.04 4.00
C GLU A 65 -11.96 26.56 3.58
N ILE A 66 -12.48 25.72 4.46
CA ILE A 66 -12.77 24.31 4.17
C ILE A 66 -14.24 24.25 3.80
N LYS A 67 -14.53 24.09 2.51
CA LYS A 67 -15.89 23.95 2.03
C LYS A 67 -16.43 22.57 2.40
N GLU A 68 -17.41 22.54 3.29
CA GLU A 68 -18.19 21.34 3.55
C GLU A 68 -19.18 21.13 2.40
N ILE A 69 -19.18 19.93 1.83
CA ILE A 69 -20.07 19.55 0.73
C ILE A 69 -20.88 18.35 1.19
N THR A 70 -22.17 18.56 1.44
CA THR A 70 -23.12 17.47 1.68
C THR A 70 -23.37 16.74 0.36
N PRO A 71 -23.20 15.41 0.29
CA PRO A 71 -23.47 14.67 -0.93
C PRO A 71 -24.97 14.72 -1.26
N ALA A 72 -25.31 14.77 -2.56
CA ALA A 72 -26.69 14.63 -3.00
C ALA A 72 -27.25 13.26 -2.61
N SER A 73 -28.55 13.19 -2.28
CA SER A 73 -29.22 11.94 -1.88
C SER A 73 -29.06 10.83 -2.92
N GLU A 74 -29.07 11.18 -4.20
CA GLU A 74 -28.87 10.24 -5.33
C GLU A 74 -27.48 9.61 -5.33
N ALA A 75 -26.46 10.32 -4.84
CA ALA A 75 -25.09 9.81 -4.73
C ALA A 75 -24.92 8.82 -3.56
N THR A 76 -25.75 8.93 -2.52
CA THR A 76 -25.73 8.07 -1.32
C THR A 76 -26.81 6.98 -1.33
N ALA A 77 -27.75 7.03 -2.28
CA ALA A 77 -28.86 6.08 -2.37
C ALA A 77 -28.45 4.66 -2.82
N ARG A 78 -27.21 4.45 -3.25
CA ARG A 78 -26.75 3.12 -3.67
C ARG A 78 -26.49 2.25 -2.44
N PRO A 79 -27.19 1.12 -2.27
CA PRO A 79 -26.93 0.22 -1.16
C PRO A 79 -25.52 -0.36 -1.29
N SER A 80 -24.83 -0.50 -0.16
CA SER A 80 -23.56 -1.24 -0.12
C SER A 80 -23.81 -2.70 -0.52
N HIS A 81 -22.97 -3.22 -1.41
CA HIS A 81 -22.97 -4.64 -1.75
C HIS A 81 -22.22 -5.51 -0.71
N GLN A 82 -21.68 -4.89 0.33
CA GLN A 82 -20.89 -5.56 1.38
C GLN A 82 -21.41 -5.17 2.76
N ARG A 83 -21.42 -6.14 3.68
CA ARG A 83 -21.77 -5.96 5.10
C ARG A 83 -20.65 -6.49 5.98
N ILE A 84 -20.25 -5.70 6.97
CA ILE A 84 -19.29 -6.12 7.99
C ILE A 84 -20.04 -6.99 8.99
N GLU A 85 -19.71 -8.28 9.07
CA GLU A 85 -20.35 -9.22 10.00
C GLU A 85 -19.70 -9.20 11.39
N LYS A 86 -18.36 -9.16 11.44
CA LYS A 86 -17.62 -9.21 12.70
C LYS A 86 -16.26 -8.52 12.54
N ILE A 87 -15.81 -7.85 13.60
CA ILE A 87 -14.45 -7.33 13.74
C ILE A 87 -13.88 -7.93 15.03
N TYR A 88 -12.69 -8.52 14.96
CA TYR A 88 -12.01 -9.11 16.11
C TYR A 88 -10.50 -9.02 15.96
N LEU A 89 -9.78 -9.10 17.07
CA LEU A 89 -8.32 -9.13 17.07
C LEU A 89 -7.83 -10.54 16.69
N PRO A 90 -6.81 -10.66 15.82
CA PRO A 90 -6.25 -11.96 15.47
C PRO A 90 -5.61 -12.61 16.69
N GLU A 91 -5.88 -13.90 16.91
CA GLU A 91 -5.25 -14.69 17.96
C GLU A 91 -3.78 -14.98 17.61
N LYS A 92 -2.88 -14.87 18.59
CA LYS A 92 -1.47 -15.20 18.39
C LYS A 92 -1.30 -16.72 18.40
N THR A 93 -1.12 -17.31 17.23
CA THR A 93 -0.89 -18.76 17.07
C THR A 93 0.59 -19.15 16.92
N LYS A 94 1.51 -18.18 16.95
CA LYS A 94 2.95 -18.43 16.76
C LYS A 94 3.52 -19.26 17.91
N GLN A 95 4.14 -20.38 17.59
CA GLN A 95 4.95 -21.17 18.51
C GLN A 95 6.43 -20.90 18.23
N THR A 96 7.20 -20.64 19.29
CA THR A 96 8.65 -20.43 19.20
C THR A 96 9.35 -21.68 19.71
N GLN A 97 10.29 -22.23 18.92
CA GLN A 97 11.15 -23.33 19.33
C GLN A 97 12.60 -22.83 19.35
N PHE A 98 13.30 -23.08 20.46
CA PHE A 98 14.75 -22.86 20.54
C PHE A 98 15.46 -24.10 19.97
N LEU A 99 16.49 -23.88 19.15
CA LEU A 99 17.22 -24.94 18.46
C LEU A 99 18.72 -24.83 18.79
N GLY A 100 19.39 -25.99 18.91
CA GLY A 100 20.85 -26.07 19.00
C GLY A 100 21.47 -25.81 20.37
N ASP A 101 20.68 -25.49 21.40
CA ASP A 101 21.14 -25.33 22.81
C ASP A 101 22.44 -24.50 22.97
N GLY A 102 22.60 -23.46 22.14
CA GLY A 102 23.77 -22.57 22.15
C GLY A 102 24.86 -22.90 21.11
N ASP A 103 24.80 -24.04 20.42
CA ASP A 103 25.64 -24.33 19.26
C ASP A 103 24.94 -23.94 17.94
N ALA A 104 25.58 -23.03 17.20
CA ALA A 104 25.09 -22.56 15.91
C ALA A 104 25.05 -23.66 14.84
N LYS A 105 25.98 -24.62 14.86
CA LYS A 105 26.01 -25.69 13.84
C LYS A 105 24.87 -26.68 14.05
N ALA A 106 24.69 -27.16 15.27
CA ALA A 106 23.55 -28.01 15.63
C ALA A 106 22.20 -27.32 15.36
N GLY A 107 22.10 -26.02 15.70
CA GLY A 107 20.90 -25.22 15.43
C GLY A 107 20.57 -25.10 13.94
N ALA A 108 21.57 -24.91 13.08
CA ALA A 108 21.37 -24.80 11.63
C ALA A 108 20.85 -26.11 11.00
N VAL A 109 21.36 -27.27 11.45
CA VAL A 109 20.90 -28.59 10.97
C VAL A 109 19.44 -28.81 11.38
N ALA A 110 19.12 -28.61 12.67
CA ALA A 110 17.76 -28.76 13.18
C ALA A 110 16.77 -27.79 12.49
N LEU A 111 17.21 -26.56 12.20
CA LEU A 111 16.40 -25.60 11.46
C LEU A 111 16.10 -26.08 10.04
N ALA A 112 17.10 -26.57 9.31
CA ALA A 112 16.91 -27.06 7.94
C ALA A 112 15.95 -28.26 7.88
N GLU A 113 16.05 -29.19 8.83
CA GLU A 113 15.14 -30.33 8.94
C GLU A 113 13.71 -29.89 9.23
N LYS A 114 13.51 -28.96 10.17
CA LYS A 114 12.17 -28.44 10.50
C LYS A 114 11.55 -27.66 9.35
N LEU A 115 12.33 -26.82 8.66
CA LEU A 115 11.84 -26.06 7.52
C LEU A 115 11.44 -26.95 6.34
N ARG A 116 12.18 -28.07 6.11
CA ARG A 116 11.88 -29.04 5.06
C ARG A 116 10.69 -29.94 5.40
N ASN A 117 10.69 -30.53 6.60
CA ASN A 117 9.76 -31.61 6.95
C ASN A 117 8.46 -31.10 7.60
N GLU A 118 8.55 -30.11 8.49
CA GLU A 118 7.40 -29.56 9.23
C GLU A 118 6.76 -28.39 8.48
N ALA A 119 7.54 -27.34 8.18
CA ALA A 119 7.01 -26.10 7.60
C ALA A 119 6.84 -26.17 6.07
N ARG A 120 7.59 -27.03 5.37
CA ARG A 120 7.55 -27.25 3.91
C ARG A 120 7.72 -25.97 3.09
N VAL A 121 8.65 -25.12 3.52
CA VAL A 121 8.95 -23.83 2.87
C VAL A 121 10.25 -23.84 2.07
N ILE A 122 11.04 -24.92 2.19
CA ILE A 122 12.28 -25.19 1.45
C ILE A 122 12.38 -26.67 1.06
#